data_AF-A0A4Y9IWR8-F1
#
_entry.id   AF-A0A4Y9IWR8-F1
#
_cell.length_a   1.000
_cell.length_b   1.000
_cell.length_c   1.000
_cell.angle_alpha   90.00
_cell.angle_beta   90.00
_cell.angle_gamma   90.00
#
_symmetry.space_group_name_H-M   'P 1'
#
loop_
_entity.id
_entity.type
_entity.pdbx_description
1 polymer ?
#
loop_
_entity_poly.entity_id
_entity_poly.type
_entity_poly.pdbx_seq_one_letter_code
_entity_poly.pdbx_strand_id
1 'polypeptide(L)'
;MKIGHFLFIIALLCGLYSCKEDKKDYPAYGGISGYVTNSVSGEPVDGCLVTLGDNKTEVTESDGQFRFINIEPGEMLLNFNKDGYTDATQTIKVIAGETTIVNIKMTPSLAKMPNKAVFFGNSLLTGFGFGMAASSPGKDYYSIVTDFIKSKNPDFESEKYAAHTFEGVLNKLEIDSEIHKIFLDRLTGQEDLVVVQLGDNVYSDERLSIFSESCFALCKSIKEKCPDATVAWVGLWYYRTKQFNVITEACEATGCKLISINQTNTTENQAKVGQVVDLGVSGSRKCENIVSVTESDGNFPKDITVTFSVGETEYQSTLTVNSYSIDNKTLNYSSNFMIIDSAGVATHPNDKGFREIADIIISELFGGK
;
A
#
# COMPACT_ATOMS: atom_id res chain seq x y z
N MET A 1 86.47 65.72 -52.87
CA MET A 1 85.92 67.03 -52.50
C MET A 1 84.40 66.90 -52.46
N LYS A 2 83.76 67.35 -51.38
CA LYS A 2 82.34 67.15 -51.03
C LYS A 2 81.38 67.56 -52.15
N ILE A 3 80.21 66.91 -52.21
CA ILE A 3 78.87 67.51 -52.02
C ILE A 3 77.84 66.36 -52.09
N GLY A 4 77.06 66.17 -51.02
CA GLY A 4 75.91 65.27 -51.00
C GLY A 4 74.64 65.97 -51.45
N HIS A 5 73.59 65.22 -51.79
CA HIS A 5 72.19 65.63 -51.82
C HIS A 5 71.29 64.38 -51.70
N PHE A 6 70.55 64.30 -50.59
CA PHE A 6 69.10 64.04 -50.48
C PHE A 6 68.40 63.34 -51.66
N LEU A 7 67.75 62.18 -51.45
CA LEU A 7 66.29 61.99 -51.60
C LEU A 7 65.81 60.53 -51.40
N PHE A 8 64.71 60.44 -50.65
CA PHE A 8 63.57 59.51 -50.68
C PHE A 8 63.67 58.04 -50.23
N ILE A 9 63.20 57.88 -48.99
CA ILE A 9 62.57 56.72 -48.36
C ILE A 9 61.40 56.18 -49.20
N ILE A 10 61.42 54.89 -49.53
CA ILE A 10 60.21 54.07 -49.67
C ILE A 10 60.46 52.79 -48.88
N ALA A 11 60.01 52.78 -47.63
CA ALA A 11 59.94 51.58 -46.81
C ALA A 11 58.79 50.72 -47.34
N LEU A 12 59.12 49.61 -47.99
CA LEU A 12 58.17 48.55 -48.32
C LEU A 12 57.78 47.85 -47.02
N LEU A 13 56.68 48.27 -46.40
CA LEU A 13 56.05 47.59 -45.27
C LEU A 13 55.46 46.27 -45.78
N CYS A 14 56.28 45.21 -45.76
CA CYS A 14 55.78 43.84 -45.82
C CYS A 14 55.01 43.57 -44.52
N GLY A 15 53.71 43.87 -44.54
CA GLY A 15 52.78 43.42 -43.51
C GLY A 15 52.74 41.90 -43.50
N LEU A 16 53.31 41.29 -42.45
CA LEU A 16 53.07 39.90 -42.10
C LEU A 16 51.58 39.74 -41.79
N TYR A 17 50.79 39.32 -42.78
CA TYR A 17 49.51 38.68 -42.51
C TYR A 17 49.79 37.30 -41.92
N SER A 18 49.94 37.24 -40.60
CA SER A 18 49.80 36.00 -39.87
C SER A 18 48.32 35.62 -39.90
N CYS A 19 47.94 34.70 -40.79
CA CYS A 19 46.68 33.97 -40.66
C CYS A 19 46.74 33.18 -39.36
N LYS A 20 46.11 33.71 -38.30
CA LYS A 20 45.65 32.83 -37.21
C LYS A 20 44.55 31.96 -37.78
N GLU A 21 44.82 30.66 -37.93
CA GLU A 21 43.74 29.69 -38.04
C GLU A 21 42.96 29.69 -36.72
N ASP A 22 41.73 30.21 -36.76
CA ASP A 22 40.77 29.99 -35.70
C ASP A 22 40.46 28.49 -35.65
N LYS A 23 41.05 27.77 -34.69
CA LYS A 23 40.66 26.39 -34.38
C LYS A 23 39.19 26.41 -33.94
N LYS A 24 38.29 25.95 -34.81
CA LYS A 24 36.91 25.64 -34.40
C LYS A 24 36.97 24.54 -33.36
N ASP A 25 36.69 24.90 -32.11
CA ASP A 25 36.54 23.97 -31.01
C ASP A 25 35.20 23.24 -31.20
N TYR A 26 35.24 22.07 -31.83
CA TYR A 26 34.06 21.23 -31.97
C TYR A 26 33.84 20.53 -30.63
N PRO A 27 32.62 20.61 -30.05
CA PRO A 27 32.34 19.93 -28.80
C PRO A 27 32.60 18.43 -28.97
N ALA A 28 33.48 17.87 -28.13
CA ALA A 28 33.87 16.47 -28.20
C ALA A 28 32.79 15.51 -27.68
N TYR A 29 31.79 16.04 -26.99
CA TYR A 29 30.77 15.28 -26.29
C TYR A 29 29.36 15.84 -26.53
N GLY A 30 28.36 14.98 -26.41
CA GLY A 30 26.95 15.34 -26.31
C GLY A 30 26.39 15.10 -24.90
N GLY A 31 25.08 15.31 -24.75
CA GLY A 31 24.31 15.00 -23.56
C GLY A 31 23.08 14.18 -23.88
N ILE A 32 22.46 13.63 -22.83
CA ILE A 32 21.17 12.93 -22.90
C ILE A 32 20.32 13.44 -21.74
N SER A 33 19.07 13.77 -21.98
CA SER A 33 18.12 14.10 -20.91
C SER A 33 16.73 13.59 -21.25
N GLY A 34 15.92 13.32 -20.25
CA GLY A 34 14.63 12.70 -20.50
C GLY A 34 13.74 12.57 -19.28
N TYR A 35 12.52 12.07 -19.54
CA TYR A 35 11.55 11.73 -18.52
C TYR A 35 11.14 10.27 -18.63
N VAL A 36 11.01 9.61 -17.48
CA VAL A 36 10.38 8.29 -17.36
C VAL A 36 8.99 8.48 -16.76
N THR A 37 7.98 7.97 -17.44
CA THR A 37 6.57 8.07 -17.02
C THR A 37 5.90 6.70 -16.98
N ASN A 38 4.89 6.56 -16.13
CA ASN A 38 4.06 5.38 -16.07
C ASN A 38 3.13 5.35 -17.29
N SER A 39 3.16 4.25 -18.06
CA SER A 39 2.35 4.11 -19.28
C SER A 39 0.84 4.11 -19.05
N VAL A 40 0.39 3.79 -17.83
CA VAL A 40 -1.02 3.70 -17.43
C VAL A 40 -1.50 5.03 -16.84
N SER A 41 -0.86 5.50 -15.77
CA SER A 41 -1.31 6.71 -15.06
C SER A 41 -0.83 8.00 -15.72
N GLY A 42 0.27 7.95 -16.48
CA GLY A 42 0.95 9.14 -17.02
C GLY A 42 1.82 9.87 -16.00
N GLU A 43 1.83 9.43 -14.74
CA GLU A 43 2.63 10.03 -13.66
C GLU A 43 4.14 9.79 -13.86
N PRO A 44 5.01 10.67 -13.34
CA PRO A 44 6.44 10.44 -13.34
C PRO A 44 6.86 9.19 -12.56
N VAL A 45 7.90 8.51 -13.04
CA VAL A 45 8.50 7.37 -12.33
C VAL A 45 9.75 7.83 -11.60
N ASP A 46 9.63 8.03 -10.29
CA ASP A 46 10.74 8.36 -9.39
C ASP A 46 11.61 7.13 -9.09
N GLY A 47 12.92 7.33 -8.99
CA GLY A 47 13.87 6.30 -8.59
C GLY A 47 14.04 5.14 -9.57
N CYS A 48 13.84 5.36 -10.87
CA CYS A 48 14.16 4.41 -11.94
C CYS A 48 15.66 4.44 -12.24
N LEU A 49 16.31 3.26 -12.23
CA LEU A 49 17.70 3.10 -12.61
C LEU A 49 17.81 3.14 -14.14
N VAL A 50 18.50 4.16 -14.65
CA VAL A 50 18.79 4.33 -16.07
C VAL A 50 20.25 3.97 -16.31
N THR A 51 20.52 2.95 -17.12
CA THR A 51 21.87 2.51 -17.47
C THR A 51 22.14 2.83 -18.93
N LEU A 52 23.19 3.60 -19.20
CA LEU A 52 23.68 3.94 -20.51
C LEU A 52 24.90 3.07 -20.87
N GLY A 53 24.77 2.28 -21.94
CA GLY A 53 25.76 1.27 -22.30
C GLY A 53 25.89 0.21 -21.19
N ASP A 54 27.12 -0.20 -20.89
CA ASP A 54 27.38 -1.29 -19.93
C ASP A 54 27.74 -0.80 -18.52
N ASN A 55 27.91 0.51 -18.30
CA ASN A 55 28.59 0.99 -17.08
C ASN A 55 28.18 2.36 -16.53
N LYS A 56 27.55 3.25 -17.32
CA LYS A 56 27.10 4.55 -16.78
C LYS A 56 25.68 4.44 -16.26
N THR A 57 25.42 4.90 -15.04
CA THR A 57 24.09 4.83 -14.41
C THR A 57 23.66 6.19 -13.88
N GLU A 58 22.36 6.44 -13.92
CA GLU A 58 21.66 7.56 -13.29
C GLU A 58 20.36 7.04 -12.68
N VAL A 59 19.78 7.81 -11.77
CA VAL A 59 18.48 7.49 -11.15
C VAL A 59 17.54 8.65 -11.41
N THR A 60 16.29 8.36 -11.81
CA THR A 60 15.31 9.42 -12.05
C THR A 60 14.96 10.16 -10.75
N GLU A 61 14.76 11.47 -10.87
CA GLU A 61 14.28 12.33 -9.79
C GLU A 61 12.75 12.20 -9.60
N SER A 62 12.20 12.90 -8.58
CA SER A 62 10.77 12.85 -8.23
C SER A 62 9.81 13.30 -9.34
N ASP A 63 10.30 14.10 -10.29
CA ASP A 63 9.56 14.53 -11.48
C ASP A 63 9.80 13.60 -12.69
N GLY A 64 10.47 12.46 -12.47
CA GLY A 64 10.82 11.46 -13.47
C GLY A 64 12.01 11.82 -14.35
N GLN A 65 12.69 12.95 -14.09
CA GLN A 65 13.80 13.41 -14.93
C GLN A 65 15.07 12.57 -14.72
N PHE A 66 15.82 12.33 -15.79
CA PHE A 66 17.21 11.85 -15.74
C PHE A 66 18.10 12.63 -16.71
N ARG A 67 19.42 12.65 -16.47
CA ARG A 67 20.38 13.34 -17.34
C ARG A 67 21.78 12.74 -17.31
N PHE A 68 22.33 12.50 -18.50
CA PHE A 68 23.74 12.20 -18.70
C PHE A 68 24.45 13.37 -19.41
N ILE A 69 25.67 13.70 -18.97
CA ILE A 69 26.51 14.74 -19.58
C ILE A 69 27.85 14.15 -20.01
N ASN A 70 28.53 14.85 -20.93
CA ASN A 70 29.86 14.47 -21.42
C ASN A 70 29.89 13.03 -21.99
N ILE A 71 28.94 12.74 -22.87
CA ILE A 71 28.79 11.43 -23.52
C ILE A 71 29.43 11.47 -24.90
N GLU A 72 30.24 10.45 -25.19
CA GLU A 72 30.88 10.32 -26.49
C GLU A 72 29.83 10.14 -27.60
N PRO A 73 29.98 10.83 -28.75
CA PRO A 73 29.05 10.67 -29.86
C PRO A 73 29.06 9.24 -30.38
N GLY A 74 27.87 8.69 -30.67
CA GLY A 74 27.72 7.31 -31.11
C GLY A 74 26.33 6.76 -30.87
N GLU A 75 26.07 5.55 -31.35
CA GLU A 75 24.87 4.80 -31.02
C GLU A 75 25.06 4.08 -29.69
N MET A 76 24.08 4.20 -28.81
CA MET A 76 24.13 3.66 -27.45
C MET A 76 22.77 3.09 -27.04
N LEU A 77 22.79 2.08 -26.17
CA LEU A 77 21.59 1.52 -25.55
C LEU A 77 21.35 2.16 -24.18
N LEU A 78 20.14 2.61 -23.93
CA LEU A 78 19.64 2.92 -22.60
C LEU A 78 18.80 1.74 -22.10
N ASN A 79 19.05 1.31 -20.87
CA ASN A 79 18.25 0.34 -20.14
C ASN A 79 17.58 1.05 -18.95
N PHE A 80 16.29 0.82 -18.76
CA PHE A 80 15.49 1.41 -17.69
C PHE A 80 14.96 0.27 -16.83
N ASN A 81 15.37 0.25 -15.57
CA ASN A 81 14.98 -0.76 -14.60
C ASN A 81 14.35 -0.08 -13.39
N LYS A 82 13.20 -0.61 -12.95
CA LYS A 82 12.49 -0.14 -11.77
C LYS A 82 11.63 -1.27 -11.23
N ASP A 83 11.76 -1.56 -9.95
CA ASP A 83 10.89 -2.51 -9.27
C ASP A 83 9.42 -2.15 -9.49
N GLY A 84 8.61 -3.15 -9.84
CA GLY A 84 7.20 -2.95 -10.19
C GLY A 84 6.95 -2.51 -11.63
N TYR A 85 7.99 -2.42 -12.47
CA TYR A 85 7.87 -2.14 -13.91
C TYR A 85 8.52 -3.24 -14.75
N THR A 86 8.01 -3.44 -15.96
CA THR A 86 8.70 -4.22 -16.97
C THR A 86 9.89 -3.42 -17.48
N ASP A 87 11.07 -4.04 -17.52
CA ASP A 87 12.28 -3.41 -18.06
C ASP A 87 12.04 -2.87 -19.46
N ALA A 88 12.53 -1.66 -19.69
CA ALA A 88 12.44 -0.99 -20.98
C ALA A 88 13.84 -0.69 -21.52
N THR A 89 13.99 -0.72 -22.84
CA THR A 89 15.26 -0.38 -23.49
C THR A 89 15.03 0.56 -24.65
N GLN A 90 15.99 1.45 -24.93
CA GLN A 90 15.93 2.36 -26.06
C GLN A 90 17.32 2.61 -26.64
N THR A 91 17.49 2.34 -27.93
CA THR A 91 18.69 2.73 -28.67
C THR A 91 18.58 4.20 -29.09
N ILE A 92 19.64 4.97 -28.85
CA ILE A 92 19.73 6.39 -29.17
C ILE A 92 21.03 6.69 -29.92
N LYS A 93 21.08 7.84 -30.59
CA LYS A 93 22.30 8.37 -31.22
C LYS A 93 22.69 9.68 -30.55
N VAL A 94 23.84 9.69 -29.88
CA VAL A 94 24.41 10.89 -29.28
C VAL A 94 25.19 11.66 -30.34
N ILE A 95 24.90 12.96 -30.47
CA ILE A 95 25.58 13.88 -31.38
C ILE A 95 26.41 14.87 -30.55
N ALA A 96 27.63 15.12 -31.00
CA ALA A 96 28.54 16.03 -30.33
C ALA A 96 27.96 17.46 -30.31
N GLY A 97 27.96 18.10 -29.14
CA GLY A 97 27.41 19.45 -28.94
C GLY A 97 25.90 19.53 -28.76
N GLU A 98 25.19 18.41 -28.86
CA GLU A 98 23.73 18.36 -28.73
C GLU A 98 23.30 17.55 -27.51
N THR A 99 22.11 17.85 -27.00
CA THR A 99 21.43 17.04 -25.98
C THR A 99 20.34 16.21 -26.65
N THR A 100 20.47 14.89 -26.60
CA THR A 100 19.46 13.96 -27.08
C THR A 100 18.32 13.86 -26.06
N ILE A 101 17.08 14.11 -26.49
CA ILE A 101 15.90 14.00 -25.63
C ILE A 101 15.29 12.60 -25.72
N VAL A 102 15.09 11.96 -24.57
CA VAL A 102 14.60 10.57 -24.48
C VAL A 102 13.45 10.48 -23.48
N ASN A 103 12.22 10.38 -23.96
CA ASN A 103 11.06 10.21 -23.09
C ASN A 103 10.51 8.79 -23.26
N ILE A 104 10.44 8.04 -22.16
CA ILE A 104 9.97 6.66 -22.17
C ILE A 104 8.77 6.47 -21.23
N LYS A 105 7.87 5.60 -21.64
CA LYS A 105 6.75 5.14 -20.83
C LYS A 105 7.05 3.72 -20.37
N MET A 106 7.31 3.53 -19.08
CA MET A 106 7.47 2.19 -18.53
C MET A 106 6.11 1.58 -18.25
N THR A 107 5.97 0.29 -18.56
CA THR A 107 4.76 -0.47 -18.25
C THR A 107 4.89 -0.99 -16.83
N PRO A 108 3.97 -0.65 -15.92
CA PRO A 108 3.91 -1.32 -14.63
C PRO A 108 3.86 -2.82 -14.90
N SER A 109 4.83 -3.55 -14.35
CA SER A 109 4.72 -5.00 -14.27
C SER A 109 3.58 -5.20 -13.31
N LEU A 110 2.41 -5.65 -13.79
CA LEU A 110 1.40 -6.13 -12.87
C LEU A 110 2.12 -7.15 -12.01
N ALA A 111 2.31 -6.87 -10.71
CA ALA A 111 2.70 -7.92 -9.79
C ALA A 111 1.73 -9.07 -10.07
N LYS A 112 2.28 -10.25 -10.41
CA LYS A 112 1.47 -11.37 -10.89
C LYS A 112 0.31 -11.53 -9.92
N MET A 113 -0.90 -11.33 -10.42
CA MET A 113 -2.08 -11.44 -9.58
C MET A 113 -2.07 -12.84 -8.96
N PRO A 114 -2.19 -12.96 -7.64
CA PRO A 114 -2.13 -14.26 -7.00
C PRO A 114 -3.25 -15.15 -7.55
N ASN A 115 -3.00 -16.45 -7.65
CA ASN A 115 -4.05 -17.44 -7.86
C ASN A 115 -4.64 -17.88 -6.52
N LYS A 116 -3.83 -17.91 -5.47
CA LYS A 116 -4.28 -18.29 -4.13
C LYS A 116 -3.78 -17.33 -3.07
N ALA A 117 -4.70 -16.82 -2.24
CA ALA A 117 -4.34 -16.01 -1.07
C ALA A 117 -4.99 -16.49 0.23
N VAL A 118 -4.31 -16.29 1.35
CA VAL A 118 -4.88 -16.50 2.68
C VAL A 118 -4.65 -15.26 3.54
N PHE A 119 -5.72 -14.80 4.20
CA PHE A 119 -5.70 -13.65 5.09
C PHE A 119 -5.90 -14.10 6.53
N PHE A 120 -5.01 -13.71 7.43
CA PHE A 120 -5.12 -13.93 8.86
C PHE A 120 -5.26 -12.59 9.55
N GLY A 121 -6.19 -12.45 10.48
CA GLY A 121 -6.33 -11.16 11.15
C GLY A 121 -7.29 -11.13 12.33
N ASN A 122 -7.48 -9.93 12.87
CA ASN A 122 -8.31 -9.68 14.04
C ASN A 122 -9.69 -9.13 13.67
N SER A 123 -10.29 -8.29 14.52
CA SER A 123 -11.60 -7.69 14.29
C SER A 123 -11.70 -6.92 12.97
N LEU A 124 -10.60 -6.34 12.49
CA LEU A 124 -10.56 -5.64 11.20
C LEU A 124 -10.78 -6.58 10.00
N LEU A 125 -10.50 -7.89 10.14
CA LEU A 125 -10.71 -8.88 9.08
C LEU A 125 -12.00 -9.70 9.26
N THR A 126 -12.25 -10.18 10.49
CA THR A 126 -13.30 -11.19 10.75
C THR A 126 -14.35 -10.78 11.77
N GLY A 127 -14.29 -9.55 12.32
CA GLY A 127 -15.08 -9.09 13.46
C GLY A 127 -16.51 -9.63 13.53
N PHE A 128 -17.37 -9.22 12.59
CA PHE A 128 -18.75 -9.71 12.50
C PHE A 128 -18.95 -10.72 11.35
N GLY A 129 -17.92 -11.50 11.04
CA GLY A 129 -17.82 -12.32 9.81
C GLY A 129 -17.12 -11.58 8.66
N PHE A 130 -17.03 -10.26 8.76
CA PHE A 130 -16.25 -9.35 7.93
C PHE A 130 -15.66 -8.25 8.83
N GLY A 131 -14.88 -7.34 8.26
CA GLY A 131 -14.26 -6.25 9.00
C GLY A 131 -15.25 -5.52 9.91
N MET A 132 -14.95 -5.49 11.20
CA MET A 132 -15.82 -4.93 12.22
C MET A 132 -16.18 -3.49 11.88
N ALA A 133 -17.47 -3.16 11.96
CA ALA A 133 -18.05 -1.85 11.69
C ALA A 133 -18.11 -1.40 10.22
N ALA A 134 -17.75 -2.25 9.25
CA ALA A 134 -18.21 -2.05 7.87
C ALA A 134 -19.74 -2.15 7.85
N SER A 135 -20.39 -1.42 6.95
CA SER A 135 -21.85 -1.34 6.90
C SER A 135 -22.52 -2.62 6.40
N SER A 136 -21.80 -3.42 5.61
CA SER A 136 -22.29 -4.66 5.00
C SER A 136 -21.13 -5.57 4.54
N PRO A 137 -21.39 -6.87 4.30
CA PRO A 137 -20.46 -7.72 3.55
C PRO A 137 -20.08 -7.05 2.22
N GLY A 138 -18.82 -7.08 1.83
CA GLY A 138 -18.34 -6.40 0.61
C GLY A 138 -17.78 -5.00 0.85
N LYS A 139 -17.97 -4.42 2.05
CA LYS A 139 -17.46 -3.07 2.39
C LYS A 139 -16.21 -3.08 3.27
N ASP A 140 -15.75 -4.26 3.69
CA ASP A 140 -14.48 -4.41 4.41
C ASP A 140 -13.28 -4.44 3.45
N TYR A 141 -12.07 -4.24 3.99
CA TYR A 141 -10.88 -4.19 3.15
C TYR A 141 -10.63 -5.52 2.43
N TYR A 142 -10.93 -6.64 3.08
CA TYR A 142 -10.72 -7.97 2.52
C TYR A 142 -11.55 -8.17 1.26
N SER A 143 -12.83 -7.84 1.29
CA SER A 143 -13.70 -7.98 0.11
C SER A 143 -13.21 -7.08 -1.02
N ILE A 144 -12.85 -5.83 -0.72
CA ILE A 144 -12.39 -4.86 -1.72
C ILE A 144 -11.07 -5.31 -2.38
N VAL A 145 -10.09 -5.77 -1.58
CA VAL A 145 -8.82 -6.29 -2.09
C VAL A 145 -9.04 -7.55 -2.92
N THR A 146 -9.83 -8.50 -2.44
CA THR A 146 -10.06 -9.76 -3.15
C THR A 146 -10.89 -9.56 -4.42
N ASP A 147 -11.88 -8.67 -4.44
CA ASP A 147 -12.63 -8.30 -5.63
C ASP A 147 -11.73 -7.61 -6.67
N PHE A 148 -10.81 -6.75 -6.24
CA PHE A 148 -9.79 -6.17 -7.12
C PHE A 148 -8.95 -7.27 -7.79
N ILE A 149 -8.43 -8.22 -7.02
CA ILE A 149 -7.63 -9.33 -7.55
C ILE A 149 -8.49 -10.17 -8.52
N LYS A 150 -9.72 -10.55 -8.15
CA LYS A 150 -10.65 -11.32 -9.02
C LYS A 150 -10.95 -10.61 -10.33
N SER A 151 -11.05 -9.28 -10.30
CA SER A 151 -11.27 -8.49 -11.52
C SER A 151 -10.11 -8.59 -12.53
N LYS A 152 -8.91 -8.97 -12.06
CA LYS A 152 -7.70 -9.14 -12.87
C LYS A 152 -7.34 -10.61 -13.10
N ASN A 153 -7.73 -11.49 -12.18
CA ASN A 153 -7.55 -12.93 -12.22
C ASN A 153 -8.84 -13.65 -11.79
N PRO A 154 -9.75 -13.99 -12.73
CA PRO A 154 -11.02 -14.64 -12.41
C PRO A 154 -10.89 -16.01 -11.71
N ASP A 155 -9.77 -16.69 -11.87
CA ASP A 155 -9.48 -18.00 -11.24
C ASP A 155 -8.93 -17.86 -9.82
N PHE A 156 -8.81 -16.63 -9.29
CA PHE A 156 -8.30 -16.36 -7.96
C PHE A 156 -9.20 -16.91 -6.85
N GLU A 157 -8.58 -17.68 -5.96
CA GLU A 157 -9.17 -18.21 -4.74
C GLU A 157 -8.58 -17.55 -3.50
N SER A 158 -9.42 -17.32 -2.50
CA SER A 158 -8.97 -16.74 -1.24
C SER A 158 -9.74 -17.26 -0.04
N GLU A 159 -9.04 -17.40 1.08
CA GLU A 159 -9.62 -17.70 2.38
C GLU A 159 -9.24 -16.64 3.42
N LYS A 160 -10.03 -16.54 4.50
CA LYS A 160 -9.68 -15.70 5.65
C LYS A 160 -9.94 -16.41 6.97
N TYR A 161 -9.08 -16.14 7.95
CA TYR A 161 -9.10 -16.79 9.24
C TYR A 161 -8.91 -15.77 10.38
N ALA A 162 -9.68 -15.98 11.45
CA ALA A 162 -9.48 -15.23 12.69
C ALA A 162 -8.18 -15.69 13.36
N ALA A 163 -7.30 -14.74 13.66
CA ALA A 163 -5.99 -14.99 14.28
C ALA A 163 -5.72 -14.08 15.50
N HIS A 164 -6.74 -13.35 15.99
CA HIS A 164 -6.62 -12.43 17.13
C HIS A 164 -6.07 -13.08 18.42
N THR A 165 -6.25 -14.39 18.62
CA THR A 165 -5.72 -15.10 19.79
C THR A 165 -4.20 -15.11 19.82
N PHE A 166 -3.55 -15.01 18.66
CA PHE A 166 -2.09 -14.94 18.56
C PHE A 166 -1.52 -13.69 19.26
N GLU A 167 -2.22 -12.56 19.21
CA GLU A 167 -1.84 -11.30 19.88
C GLU A 167 -1.88 -11.40 21.43
N GLY A 168 -2.44 -12.49 21.95
CA GLY A 168 -2.59 -12.78 23.37
C GLY A 168 -1.66 -13.86 23.93
N VAL A 169 -0.72 -14.40 23.14
CA VAL A 169 0.24 -15.42 23.61
C VAL A 169 1.17 -14.80 24.66
N LEU A 170 1.25 -15.42 25.84
CA LEU A 170 2.07 -14.94 26.96
C LEU A 170 3.24 -15.87 27.31
N ASN A 171 3.26 -17.08 26.76
CA ASN A 171 4.27 -18.09 27.05
C ASN A 171 5.10 -18.37 25.80
N LYS A 172 6.41 -18.14 25.89
CA LYS A 172 7.36 -18.38 24.78
C LYS A 172 7.33 -19.82 24.28
N LEU A 173 7.10 -20.78 25.17
CA LEU A 173 7.07 -22.20 24.82
C LEU A 173 5.84 -22.57 23.95
N GLU A 174 4.83 -21.72 23.90
CA GLU A 174 3.60 -21.96 23.15
C GLU A 174 3.65 -21.36 21.73
N ILE A 175 4.60 -20.46 21.44
CA ILE A 175 4.68 -19.71 20.18
C ILE A 175 4.60 -20.65 18.97
N ASP A 176 5.47 -21.66 18.89
CA ASP A 176 5.50 -22.59 17.75
C ASP A 176 4.17 -23.34 17.59
N SER A 177 3.59 -23.82 18.70
CA SER A 177 2.33 -24.56 18.67
C SER A 177 1.16 -23.70 18.22
N GLU A 178 1.09 -22.44 18.65
CA GLU A 178 0.05 -21.51 18.24
C GLU A 178 0.26 -21.04 16.79
N ILE A 179 1.51 -20.85 16.33
CA ILE A 179 1.82 -20.59 14.91
C ILE A 179 1.29 -21.73 14.03
N HIS A 180 1.57 -22.98 14.40
CA HIS A 180 1.08 -24.13 13.65
C HIS A 180 -0.45 -24.16 13.58
N LYS A 181 -1.09 -24.12 14.74
CA LYS A 181 -2.54 -24.26 14.88
C LYS A 181 -3.33 -23.11 14.23
N ILE A 182 -2.86 -21.87 14.38
CA ILE A 182 -3.58 -20.68 13.89
C ILE A 182 -3.28 -20.45 12.40
N PHE A 183 -2.04 -20.67 11.96
CA PHE A 183 -1.58 -20.26 10.63
C PHE A 183 -1.21 -21.45 9.75
N LEU A 184 -0.19 -22.24 10.13
CA LEU A 184 0.42 -23.20 9.19
C LEU A 184 -0.51 -24.35 8.80
N ASP A 185 -1.39 -24.79 9.69
CA ASP A 185 -2.40 -25.82 9.41
C ASP A 185 -3.48 -25.34 8.43
N ARG A 186 -3.55 -24.03 8.16
CA ARG A 186 -4.42 -23.39 7.16
C ARG A 186 -3.71 -23.10 5.84
N LEU A 187 -2.40 -23.34 5.77
CA LEU A 187 -1.58 -23.08 4.59
C LEU A 187 -1.22 -24.39 3.88
N THR A 188 -1.41 -24.40 2.58
CA THR A 188 -1.06 -25.54 1.73
C THR A 188 0.41 -25.54 1.31
N GLY A 189 1.06 -24.37 1.34
CA GLY A 189 2.39 -24.11 0.78
C GLY A 189 2.36 -23.72 -0.70
N GLN A 190 1.17 -23.55 -1.28
CA GLN A 190 0.95 -23.15 -2.67
C GLN A 190 0.34 -21.75 -2.78
N GLU A 191 0.22 -21.03 -1.67
CA GLU A 191 -0.27 -19.67 -1.64
C GLU A 191 0.71 -18.74 -2.37
N ASP A 192 0.19 -17.87 -3.23
CA ASP A 192 0.96 -16.79 -3.87
C ASP A 192 1.02 -15.54 -2.96
N LEU A 193 0.03 -15.39 -2.08
CA LEU A 193 -0.10 -14.26 -1.15
C LEU A 193 -0.57 -14.72 0.23
N VAL A 194 0.16 -14.34 1.28
CA VAL A 194 -0.29 -14.49 2.66
C VAL A 194 -0.32 -13.12 3.32
N VAL A 195 -1.48 -12.71 3.82
CA VAL A 195 -1.65 -11.43 4.52
C VAL A 195 -1.87 -11.68 6.00
N VAL A 196 -1.07 -11.02 6.84
CA VAL A 196 -1.20 -11.05 8.31
C VAL A 196 -1.59 -9.65 8.78
N GLN A 197 -2.81 -9.49 9.28
CA GLN A 197 -3.29 -8.23 9.84
C GLN A 197 -3.44 -8.37 11.36
N LEU A 198 -2.37 -8.05 12.10
CA LEU A 198 -2.31 -8.21 13.56
C LEU A 198 -1.42 -7.14 14.21
N GLY A 199 -1.58 -6.97 15.52
CA GLY A 199 -0.79 -6.11 16.41
C GLY A 199 -1.62 -5.08 17.18
N ASP A 200 -2.88 -4.86 16.76
CA ASP A 200 -3.80 -3.92 17.40
C ASP A 200 -4.19 -4.34 18.84
N ASN A 201 -4.21 -5.63 19.14
CA ASN A 201 -4.61 -6.17 20.46
C ASN A 201 -3.44 -6.42 21.42
N VAL A 202 -2.25 -5.90 21.11
CA VAL A 202 -1.04 -6.01 21.95
C VAL A 202 -0.95 -4.77 22.83
N TYR A 203 -1.63 -4.77 23.99
CA TYR A 203 -1.80 -3.58 24.83
C TYR A 203 -1.07 -3.61 26.18
N SER A 204 -0.30 -4.67 26.51
CA SER A 204 0.52 -4.74 27.73
C SER A 204 2.00 -4.97 27.40
N ASP A 205 2.90 -4.54 28.30
CA ASP A 205 4.35 -4.75 28.14
C ASP A 205 4.70 -6.26 28.16
N GLU A 206 3.97 -7.06 28.94
CA GLU A 206 4.12 -8.53 28.96
C GLU A 206 3.84 -9.13 27.57
N ARG A 207 2.69 -8.80 26.97
CA ARG A 207 2.35 -9.25 25.60
C ARG A 207 3.36 -8.77 24.60
N LEU A 208 3.76 -7.50 24.66
CA LEU A 208 4.73 -6.92 23.73
C LEU A 208 6.08 -7.66 23.78
N SER A 209 6.53 -8.05 24.97
CA SER A 209 7.80 -8.77 25.13
C SER A 209 7.83 -10.12 24.40
N ILE A 210 6.70 -10.85 24.43
CA ILE A 210 6.53 -12.12 23.71
C ILE A 210 6.24 -11.86 22.23
N PHE A 211 5.50 -10.79 21.94
CA PHE A 211 5.05 -10.46 20.60
C PHE A 211 6.23 -10.23 19.64
N SER A 212 7.31 -9.58 20.10
CA SER A 212 8.55 -9.40 19.32
C SER A 212 9.11 -10.73 18.80
N GLU A 213 9.28 -11.72 19.68
CA GLU A 213 9.76 -13.06 19.30
C GLU A 213 8.75 -13.79 18.41
N SER A 214 7.46 -13.67 18.72
CA SER A 214 6.40 -14.35 17.97
C SER A 214 6.22 -13.79 16.55
N CYS A 215 6.41 -12.48 16.32
CA CYS A 215 6.30 -11.86 15.00
C CYS A 215 7.38 -12.40 14.07
N PHE A 216 8.63 -12.43 14.55
CA PHE A 216 9.74 -12.98 13.78
C PHE A 216 9.52 -14.46 13.46
N ALA A 217 9.14 -15.25 14.47
CA ALA A 217 8.86 -16.68 14.31
C ALA A 217 7.73 -16.91 13.29
N LEU A 218 6.63 -16.17 13.39
CA LEU A 218 5.49 -16.28 12.46
C LEU A 218 5.89 -15.96 11.02
N CYS A 219 6.52 -14.80 10.80
CA CYS A 219 6.98 -14.40 9.47
C CYS A 219 7.90 -15.45 8.85
N LYS A 220 8.88 -15.91 9.62
CA LYS A 220 9.82 -16.95 9.20
C LYS A 220 9.09 -18.25 8.85
N SER A 221 8.21 -18.74 9.71
CA SER A 221 7.48 -19.99 9.48
C SER A 221 6.55 -19.93 8.27
N ILE A 222 5.89 -18.80 8.02
CA ILE A 222 5.07 -18.63 6.81
C ILE A 222 5.97 -18.65 5.56
N LYS A 223 7.10 -17.95 5.56
CA LYS A 223 8.06 -17.95 4.43
C LYS A 223 8.66 -19.34 4.19
N GLU A 224 8.92 -20.12 5.22
CA GLU A 224 9.38 -21.51 5.08
C GLU A 224 8.28 -22.42 4.51
N LYS A 225 7.03 -22.23 4.92
CA LYS A 225 5.89 -23.02 4.44
C LYS A 225 5.48 -22.65 3.01
N CYS A 226 5.53 -21.37 2.66
CA CYS A 226 5.12 -20.80 1.38
C CYS A 226 6.27 -19.97 0.78
N PRO A 227 7.34 -20.61 0.27
CA PRO A 227 8.55 -19.92 -0.17
C PRO A 227 8.31 -18.90 -1.29
N ASP A 228 7.41 -19.24 -2.21
CA ASP A 228 7.07 -18.42 -3.38
C ASP A 228 6.03 -17.32 -3.08
N ALA A 229 5.43 -17.34 -1.88
CA ALA A 229 4.43 -16.36 -1.50
C ALA A 229 5.05 -14.98 -1.25
N THR A 230 4.33 -13.94 -1.68
CA THR A 230 4.43 -12.63 -1.05
C THR A 230 3.78 -12.72 0.33
N VAL A 231 4.54 -12.45 1.38
CA VAL A 231 4.01 -12.40 2.75
C VAL A 231 3.95 -10.94 3.16
N ALA A 232 2.75 -10.45 3.45
CA ALA A 232 2.52 -9.05 3.79
C ALA A 232 1.91 -8.90 5.18
N TRP A 233 2.55 -8.12 6.04
CA TRP A 233 1.99 -7.72 7.32
C TRP A 233 1.27 -6.38 7.18
N VAL A 234 -0.02 -6.35 7.48
CA VAL A 234 -0.87 -5.14 7.41
C VAL A 234 -1.14 -4.64 8.82
N GLY A 235 -0.78 -3.41 9.13
CA GLY A 235 -1.00 -2.84 10.45
C GLY A 235 -0.30 -1.49 10.65
N LEU A 236 -0.60 -0.69 11.66
CA LEU A 236 -1.61 -0.87 12.69
C LEU A 236 -2.72 0.17 12.50
N TRP A 237 -3.97 -0.18 12.78
CA TRP A 237 -5.03 0.81 12.86
C TRP A 237 -4.92 1.59 14.16
N TYR A 238 -4.81 0.91 15.31
CA TYR A 238 -4.59 1.53 16.61
C TYR A 238 -3.09 1.71 16.86
N TYR A 239 -2.49 2.64 16.12
CA TYR A 239 -1.04 2.82 16.09
C TYR A 239 -0.41 2.98 17.47
N ARG A 240 0.62 2.16 17.71
CA ARG A 240 1.50 2.26 18.87
C ARG A 240 2.93 1.99 18.42
N THR A 241 3.83 2.94 18.69
CA THR A 241 5.19 2.91 18.16
C THR A 241 5.96 1.64 18.50
N LYS A 242 5.85 1.13 19.74
CA LYS A 242 6.59 -0.08 20.14
C LYS A 242 6.14 -1.31 19.36
N GLN A 243 4.82 -1.49 19.20
CA GLN A 243 4.19 -2.59 18.48
C GLN A 243 4.55 -2.52 16.99
N PHE A 244 4.49 -1.32 16.42
CA PHE A 244 4.87 -1.10 15.03
C PHE A 244 6.35 -1.46 14.80
N ASN A 245 7.26 -1.00 15.66
CA ASN A 245 8.69 -1.28 15.53
C ASN A 245 9.01 -2.78 15.56
N VAL A 246 8.41 -3.55 16.48
CA VAL A 246 8.68 -5.01 16.54
C VAL A 246 8.17 -5.74 15.30
N ILE A 247 7.05 -5.29 14.72
CA ILE A 247 6.54 -5.82 13.44
C ILE A 247 7.49 -5.46 12.30
N THR A 248 7.95 -4.21 12.24
CA THR A 248 8.91 -3.74 11.24
C THR A 248 10.19 -4.57 11.27
N GLU A 249 10.80 -4.72 12.45
CA GLU A 249 12.02 -5.52 12.64
C GLU A 249 11.83 -6.98 12.18
N ALA A 250 10.68 -7.60 12.51
CA ALA A 250 10.36 -8.94 12.08
C ALA A 250 10.18 -9.05 10.55
N CYS A 251 9.50 -8.08 9.93
CA CYS A 251 9.28 -8.04 8.49
C CYS A 251 10.60 -7.87 7.73
N GLU A 252 11.41 -6.89 8.14
CA GLU A 252 12.74 -6.63 7.55
C GLU A 252 13.66 -7.85 7.65
N ALA A 253 13.71 -8.48 8.83
CA ALA A 253 14.59 -9.63 9.07
C ALA A 253 14.18 -10.90 8.30
N THR A 254 12.94 -10.98 7.83
CA THR A 254 12.39 -12.18 7.14
C THR A 254 12.06 -11.93 5.67
N GLY A 255 12.20 -10.69 5.19
CA GLY A 255 11.79 -10.29 3.84
C GLY A 255 10.27 -10.25 3.64
N CYS A 256 9.48 -10.18 4.72
CA CYS A 256 8.06 -9.92 4.61
C CYS A 256 7.83 -8.43 4.31
N LYS A 257 6.78 -8.13 3.54
CA LYS A 257 6.40 -6.76 3.24
C LYS A 257 5.58 -6.17 4.38
N LEU A 258 5.98 -5.03 4.92
CA LEU A 258 5.16 -4.26 5.85
C LEU A 258 4.27 -3.28 5.09
N ILE A 259 2.97 -3.24 5.40
CA ILE A 259 1.99 -2.31 4.85
C ILE A 259 1.38 -1.53 6.01
N SER A 260 1.80 -0.27 6.13
CA SER A 260 1.28 0.62 7.18
C SER A 260 -0.09 1.16 6.84
N ILE A 261 -1.03 1.08 7.79
CA ILE A 261 -2.40 1.60 7.65
C ILE A 261 -2.78 2.63 8.72
N ASN A 262 -1.86 3.00 9.60
CA ASN A 262 -2.11 3.94 10.71
C ASN A 262 -2.59 5.31 10.26
N GLN A 263 -2.12 5.76 9.09
CA GLN A 263 -2.52 7.02 8.46
C GLN A 263 -4.02 7.10 8.16
N THR A 264 -4.71 5.96 8.07
CA THR A 264 -6.15 5.90 7.81
C THR A 264 -7.00 6.03 9.07
N ASN A 265 -6.42 5.93 10.27
CA ASN A 265 -7.19 6.04 11.51
C ASN A 265 -7.48 7.51 11.85
N THR A 266 -8.53 8.04 11.22
CA THR A 266 -9.05 9.39 11.46
C THR A 266 -10.49 9.31 11.98
N THR A 267 -10.97 10.36 12.65
CA THR A 267 -12.37 10.43 13.10
C THR A 267 -13.38 10.24 11.96
N GLU A 268 -13.06 10.72 10.75
CA GLU A 268 -13.93 10.56 9.57
C GLU A 268 -13.98 9.11 9.08
N ASN A 269 -12.91 8.36 9.29
CA ASN A 269 -12.78 6.96 8.88
C ASN A 269 -13.25 5.99 9.97
N GLN A 270 -13.62 6.47 11.16
CA GLN A 270 -14.20 5.65 12.21
C GLN A 270 -15.72 5.49 12.03
N ALA A 271 -16.24 4.35 12.48
CA ALA A 271 -17.66 4.15 12.61
C ALA A 271 -18.27 5.02 13.72
N LYS A 272 -19.56 4.83 14.00
CA LYS A 272 -20.25 5.57 15.05
C LYS A 272 -21.21 4.68 15.83
N VAL A 273 -21.38 4.99 17.10
CA VAL A 273 -22.46 4.41 17.91
C VAL A 273 -23.79 4.78 17.26
N GLY A 274 -24.70 3.81 17.18
CA GLY A 274 -25.98 3.92 16.50
C GLY A 274 -25.93 3.66 14.99
N GLN A 275 -24.75 3.40 14.41
CA GLN A 275 -24.69 2.88 13.05
C GLN A 275 -25.40 1.53 12.96
N VAL A 276 -26.21 1.36 11.91
CA VAL A 276 -26.84 0.08 11.59
C VAL A 276 -25.96 -0.65 10.57
N VAL A 277 -25.63 -1.90 10.88
CA VAL A 277 -24.84 -2.80 10.05
C VAL A 277 -25.74 -3.90 9.52
N ASP A 278 -25.75 -4.12 8.21
CA ASP A 278 -26.34 -5.30 7.60
C ASP A 278 -25.35 -6.46 7.69
N LEU A 279 -25.69 -7.53 8.40
CA LEU A 279 -24.83 -8.70 8.50
C LEU A 279 -25.00 -9.68 7.33
N GLY A 280 -25.93 -9.41 6.41
CA GLY A 280 -26.28 -10.27 5.27
C GLY A 280 -26.99 -11.57 5.66
N VAL A 281 -27.08 -11.88 6.96
CA VAL A 281 -27.74 -13.07 7.50
C VAL A 281 -28.63 -12.71 8.68
N SER A 282 -29.89 -13.13 8.62
CA SER A 282 -30.82 -12.96 9.74
C SER A 282 -30.40 -13.81 10.92
N GLY A 283 -30.47 -13.26 12.13
CA GLY A 283 -30.23 -14.01 13.35
C GLY A 283 -30.73 -13.27 14.59
N SER A 284 -30.56 -13.91 15.75
CA SER A 284 -30.85 -13.28 17.03
C SER A 284 -29.81 -12.19 17.33
N ARG A 285 -30.27 -11.05 17.79
CA ARG A 285 -29.49 -9.86 18.12
C ARG A 285 -29.98 -9.28 19.44
N LYS A 286 -29.13 -8.46 20.06
CA LYS A 286 -29.51 -7.70 21.26
C LYS A 286 -28.99 -6.27 21.20
N CYS A 287 -29.64 -5.39 21.92
CA CYS A 287 -29.17 -4.04 22.24
C CYS A 287 -29.56 -3.74 23.69
N GLU A 288 -28.60 -3.34 24.50
CA GLU A 288 -28.79 -3.09 25.94
C GLU A 288 -29.02 -1.60 26.23
N ASN A 289 -29.42 -1.29 27.46
CA ASN A 289 -29.66 0.09 27.91
C ASN A 289 -30.70 0.85 27.07
N ILE A 290 -31.77 0.15 26.69
CA ILE A 290 -32.88 0.72 25.94
C ILE A 290 -33.60 1.77 26.78
N VAL A 291 -33.81 2.94 26.16
CA VAL A 291 -34.60 4.05 26.69
C VAL A 291 -36.04 3.94 26.16
N SER A 292 -36.21 3.76 24.85
CA SER A 292 -37.51 3.58 24.21
C SER A 292 -37.39 2.87 22.87
N VAL A 293 -38.51 2.28 22.42
CA VAL A 293 -38.66 1.71 21.08
C VAL A 293 -39.98 2.19 20.51
N THR A 294 -39.95 2.76 19.31
CA THR A 294 -41.16 3.11 18.54
C THR A 294 -41.25 2.23 17.30
N GLU A 295 -42.46 1.80 16.97
CA GLU A 295 -42.70 0.93 15.82
C GLU A 295 -43.27 1.74 14.64
N SER A 296 -42.92 1.34 13.42
CA SER A 296 -43.67 1.72 12.23
C SER A 296 -45.01 0.96 12.16
N ASP A 297 -45.98 1.53 11.42
CA ASP A 297 -47.26 0.87 11.17
C ASP A 297 -47.07 -0.43 10.35
N GLY A 298 -47.83 -1.48 10.68
CA GLY A 298 -47.87 -2.74 9.93
C GLY A 298 -47.43 -3.98 10.71
N ASN A 299 -47.43 -5.12 10.01
CA ASN A 299 -46.97 -6.41 10.53
C ASN A 299 -45.49 -6.63 10.24
N PHE A 300 -44.86 -7.57 10.95
CA PHE A 300 -43.48 -7.98 10.66
C PHE A 300 -43.31 -8.54 9.23
N PRO A 301 -42.14 -8.38 8.60
CA PRO A 301 -41.01 -7.54 9.04
C PRO A 301 -41.39 -6.06 9.02
N LYS A 302 -40.98 -5.32 10.05
CA LYS A 302 -41.28 -3.88 10.18
C LYS A 302 -40.12 -3.11 10.77
N ASP A 303 -40.11 -1.81 10.54
CA ASP A 303 -39.10 -0.92 11.10
C ASP A 303 -39.42 -0.58 12.54
N ILE A 304 -38.39 -0.59 13.38
CA ILE A 304 -38.42 -0.03 14.73
C ILE A 304 -37.34 1.06 14.84
N THR A 305 -37.65 2.12 15.57
CA THR A 305 -36.67 3.11 15.99
C THR A 305 -36.35 2.88 17.47
N VAL A 306 -35.08 2.61 17.74
CA VAL A 306 -34.56 2.25 19.06
C VAL A 306 -33.78 3.44 19.59
N THR A 307 -34.17 3.95 20.77
CA THR A 307 -33.37 4.90 21.55
C THR A 307 -32.70 4.14 22.68
N PHE A 308 -31.37 4.27 22.81
CA PHE A 308 -30.55 3.56 23.80
C PHE A 308 -29.40 4.44 24.28
N SER A 309 -28.81 4.12 25.44
CA SER A 309 -27.72 4.91 26.02
C SER A 309 -26.39 4.17 25.99
N VAL A 310 -25.32 4.90 25.66
CA VAL A 310 -23.93 4.46 25.86
C VAL A 310 -23.23 5.48 26.74
N GLY A 311 -22.93 5.09 27.98
CA GLY A 311 -22.55 6.04 29.03
C GLY A 311 -23.70 7.01 29.32
N GLU A 312 -23.41 8.31 29.30
CA GLU A 312 -24.40 9.38 29.54
C GLU A 312 -25.08 9.89 28.26
N THR A 313 -24.69 9.38 27.09
CA THR A 313 -25.20 9.86 25.80
C THR A 313 -26.27 8.91 25.25
N GLU A 314 -27.39 9.46 24.82
CA GLU A 314 -28.44 8.73 24.10
C GLU A 314 -28.21 8.74 22.59
N TYR A 315 -28.49 7.61 21.96
CA TYR A 315 -28.38 7.37 20.53
C TYR A 315 -29.69 6.83 20.01
N GLN A 316 -29.94 7.07 18.73
CA GLN A 316 -31.14 6.59 18.04
C GLN A 316 -30.76 5.89 16.74
N SER A 317 -31.35 4.72 16.51
CA SER A 317 -31.16 3.91 15.31
C SER A 317 -32.48 3.37 14.81
N THR A 318 -32.67 3.32 13.49
CA THR A 318 -33.86 2.69 12.87
C THR A 318 -33.42 1.51 12.04
N LEU A 319 -34.09 0.37 12.21
CA LEU A 319 -33.79 -0.88 11.52
C LEU A 319 -35.04 -1.73 11.36
N THR A 320 -35.06 -2.54 10.30
CA THR A 320 -36.10 -3.55 10.08
C THR A 320 -35.86 -4.78 10.96
N VAL A 321 -36.90 -5.28 11.61
CA VAL A 321 -36.85 -6.50 12.43
C VAL A 321 -37.95 -7.47 12.02
N ASN A 322 -37.68 -8.77 12.17
CA ASN A 322 -38.63 -9.87 11.94
C ASN A 322 -39.47 -10.18 13.19
N SER A 323 -38.92 -9.91 14.36
CA SER A 323 -39.57 -10.00 15.66
C SER A 323 -38.70 -9.29 16.69
N TYR A 324 -39.30 -8.86 17.80
CA TYR A 324 -38.52 -8.41 18.96
C TYR A 324 -39.29 -8.59 20.28
N SER A 325 -38.55 -8.55 21.37
CA SER A 325 -39.04 -8.43 22.74
C SER A 325 -38.14 -7.50 23.53
N ILE A 326 -38.67 -6.91 24.60
CA ILE A 326 -37.88 -6.07 25.51
C ILE A 326 -38.03 -6.67 26.91
N ASP A 327 -36.90 -7.00 27.54
CA ASP A 327 -36.85 -7.43 28.93
C ASP A 327 -35.72 -6.70 29.64
N ASN A 328 -35.98 -6.17 30.84
CA ASN A 328 -34.98 -5.47 31.67
C ASN A 328 -34.09 -4.47 30.89
N LYS A 329 -34.71 -3.57 30.11
CA LYS A 329 -34.03 -2.61 29.22
C LYS A 329 -33.09 -3.23 28.17
N THR A 330 -33.29 -4.50 27.84
CA THR A 330 -32.59 -5.19 26.76
C THR A 330 -33.59 -5.51 25.65
N LEU A 331 -33.33 -4.95 24.46
CA LEU A 331 -34.05 -5.31 23.24
C LEU A 331 -33.42 -6.58 22.69
N ASN A 332 -34.21 -7.65 22.59
CA ASN A 332 -33.85 -8.87 21.87
C ASN A 332 -34.65 -8.91 20.57
N TYR A 333 -33.99 -9.13 19.43
CA TYR A 333 -34.65 -9.05 18.13
C TYR A 333 -34.07 -10.02 17.12
N SER A 334 -34.89 -10.40 16.13
CA SER A 334 -34.45 -11.18 14.97
C SER A 334 -34.32 -10.25 13.76
N SER A 335 -33.12 -10.12 13.20
CA SER A 335 -32.85 -9.30 12.02
C SER A 335 -31.51 -9.68 11.36
N ASN A 336 -31.35 -9.32 10.08
CA ASN A 336 -30.03 -9.23 9.45
C ASN A 336 -29.28 -7.98 9.91
N PHE A 337 -29.98 -6.95 10.39
CA PHE A 337 -29.38 -5.72 10.87
C PHE A 337 -28.92 -5.83 12.33
N MET A 338 -27.86 -5.12 12.66
CA MET A 338 -27.32 -4.95 14.01
C MET A 338 -27.07 -3.46 14.26
N ILE A 339 -27.25 -3.00 15.48
CA ILE A 339 -26.85 -1.66 15.92
C ILE A 339 -25.46 -1.73 16.55
N ILE A 340 -24.55 -0.83 16.17
CA ILE A 340 -23.30 -0.61 16.92
C ILE A 340 -23.65 0.12 18.22
N ASP A 341 -23.70 -0.60 19.33
CA ASP A 341 -24.06 -0.09 20.66
C ASP A 341 -22.87 0.05 21.61
N SER A 342 -21.64 -0.05 21.09
CA SER A 342 -20.40 0.05 21.85
C SER A 342 -19.48 1.13 21.28
N ALA A 343 -19.01 2.03 22.14
CA ALA A 343 -18.03 3.04 21.78
C ALA A 343 -16.72 2.43 21.25
N GLY A 344 -16.29 1.27 21.78
CA GLY A 344 -15.08 0.58 21.30
C GLY A 344 -15.26 -0.06 19.93
N VAL A 345 -16.46 -0.53 19.60
CA VAL A 345 -16.76 -1.00 18.23
C VAL A 345 -16.79 0.20 17.27
N ALA A 346 -17.33 1.33 17.71
CA ALA A 346 -17.39 2.55 16.91
C ALA A 346 -16.01 3.10 16.49
N THR A 347 -14.92 2.81 17.21
CA THR A 347 -13.57 3.25 16.79
C THR A 347 -12.95 2.42 15.66
N HIS A 348 -13.62 1.37 15.19
CA HIS A 348 -13.18 0.58 14.04
C HIS A 348 -13.43 1.34 12.73
N PRO A 349 -12.78 0.94 11.61
CA PRO A 349 -13.00 1.59 10.33
C PRO A 349 -14.47 1.50 9.90
N ASN A 350 -15.01 2.59 9.37
CA ASN A 350 -16.25 2.56 8.60
C ASN A 350 -15.95 2.19 7.14
N ASP A 351 -16.96 2.22 6.27
CA ASP A 351 -16.79 1.92 4.84
C ASP A 351 -15.69 2.74 4.14
N LYS A 352 -15.57 4.03 4.49
CA LYS A 352 -14.52 4.90 3.96
C LYS A 352 -13.15 4.46 4.46
N GLY A 353 -13.03 4.22 5.77
CA GLY A 353 -11.79 3.72 6.37
C GLY A 353 -11.33 2.38 5.78
N PHE A 354 -12.25 1.41 5.63
CA PHE A 354 -11.94 0.13 5.00
C PHE A 354 -11.56 0.27 3.52
N ARG A 355 -12.19 1.18 2.78
CA ARG A 355 -11.79 1.49 1.41
C ARG A 355 -10.36 2.02 1.35
N GLU A 356 -10.01 2.98 2.20
CA GLU A 356 -8.65 3.55 2.23
C GLU A 356 -7.60 2.49 2.63
N ILE A 357 -7.92 1.62 3.60
CA ILE A 357 -7.07 0.47 3.95
C ILE A 357 -6.86 -0.43 2.73
N ALA A 358 -7.93 -0.78 2.01
CA ALA A 358 -7.85 -1.61 0.81
C ALA A 358 -7.00 -0.96 -0.28
N ASP A 359 -7.13 0.35 -0.48
CA ASP A 359 -6.37 1.11 -1.48
C ASP A 359 -4.88 1.08 -1.20
N ILE A 360 -4.49 1.24 0.06
CA ILE A 360 -3.09 1.11 0.47
C ILE A 360 -2.59 -0.31 0.20
N ILE A 361 -3.35 -1.34 0.58
CA ILE A 361 -2.96 -2.75 0.35
C ILE A 361 -2.79 -3.01 -1.16
N ILE A 362 -3.74 -2.57 -1.99
CA ILE A 362 -3.69 -2.75 -3.43
C ILE A 362 -2.49 -2.00 -4.05
N SER A 363 -2.29 -0.74 -3.64
CA SER A 363 -1.16 0.09 -4.11
C SER A 363 0.18 -0.57 -3.76
N GLU A 364 0.32 -0.99 -2.51
CA GLU A 364 1.56 -1.59 -2.03
C GLU A 364 1.82 -2.96 -2.65
N LEU A 365 0.82 -3.83 -2.77
CA LEU A 365 1.04 -5.18 -3.32
C LEU A 365 1.14 -5.20 -4.85
N PHE A 366 0.43 -4.32 -5.54
CA PHE A 366 0.20 -4.45 -6.98
C PHE A 366 0.50 -3.20 -7.80
N GLY A 367 1.00 -2.12 -7.18
CA GLY A 367 1.41 -0.89 -7.87
C GLY A 367 0.26 -0.01 -8.36
N GLY A 368 -0.93 -0.14 -7.77
CA GLY A 368 -2.13 0.57 -8.21
C GLY A 368 -2.36 1.94 -7.53
N LYS A 369 -2.31 3.00 -8.33
CA LYS A 369 -3.38 4.02 -8.37
C LYS A 369 -3.81 4.25 -9.81
#